data_AF-A0A7R7HVS6-F1
#
_entry.id   AF-A0A7R7HVS6-F1
#
_cell.length_a   1.000
_cell.length_b   1.000
_cell.length_c   1.000
_cell.angle_alpha   90.00
_cell.angle_beta   90.00
_cell.angle_gamma   90.00
#
_symmetry.space_group_name_H-M   'P 1'
#
loop_
_entity.id
_entity.type
_entity.pdbx_description
1 polymer ?
#
loop_
_entity_poly.entity_id
_entity_poly.type
_entity_poly.pdbx_seq_one_letter_code
_entity_poly.pdbx_strand_id
1 'polypeptide(L)'
;MHRLGTVPRPGTTLRLRPLLRCALAILLAASGLVAASSPAAAVAADPHYNWHSTAADMYNVDQTIRITATATDRFFAHQIAQSGTGAALYVGLQDNANAPQHRLVFSVWNAVGGTASAGASCHAFDSEGSGWTCVRDFGWQIGTTYTLRVWQTAKSADGSVTWLGEVYDPATSSWQQAGQITSAPGADGLSYSSNWIESFARPTGSCDTEPAAAAVFGYPVGNDGSAPGTPNYGADGTCGDHHSTEVLDTQARTVTLTQ
;
A
#
# COMPACT_ATOMS: atom_id res chain seq x y z
N MET A 1 -75.31 -28.23 -11.96
CA MET A 1 -75.76 -28.04 -13.36
C MET A 1 -74.51 -28.19 -14.23
N HIS A 2 -74.31 -29.33 -14.89
CA HIS A 2 -74.67 -29.61 -16.31
C HIS A 2 -73.88 -28.73 -17.29
N ARG A 3 -73.30 -29.16 -18.42
CA ARG A 3 -73.17 -30.40 -19.22
C ARG A 3 -72.19 -30.00 -20.36
N LEU A 4 -71.19 -30.82 -20.73
CA LEU A 4 -71.09 -31.68 -21.94
C LEU A 4 -71.04 -30.99 -23.35
N GLY A 5 -70.04 -31.40 -24.16
CA GLY A 5 -70.10 -31.57 -25.63
C GLY A 5 -69.02 -30.83 -26.46
N THR A 6 -67.93 -31.43 -27.00
CA THR A 6 -67.69 -32.34 -28.16
C THR A 6 -67.75 -31.71 -29.58
N VAL A 7 -66.60 -31.56 -30.31
CA VAL A 7 -66.10 -32.27 -31.56
C VAL A 7 -66.76 -31.77 -32.90
N PRO A 8 -66.22 -31.83 -34.18
CA PRO A 8 -65.01 -32.45 -34.85
C PRO A 8 -64.14 -31.50 -35.75
N ARG A 9 -62.84 -31.78 -36.10
CA ARG A 9 -62.17 -32.47 -37.27
C ARG A 9 -62.56 -31.98 -38.70
N PRO A 10 -61.79 -32.20 -39.81
CA PRO A 10 -60.39 -32.67 -40.04
C PRO A 10 -59.59 -31.90 -41.14
N GLY A 11 -58.33 -32.27 -41.37
CA GLY A 11 -57.56 -31.89 -42.55
C GLY A 11 -56.30 -32.76 -42.73
N THR A 12 -56.44 -33.86 -43.47
CA THR A 12 -55.43 -34.88 -43.73
C THR A 12 -54.94 -34.76 -45.17
N THR A 13 -53.63 -34.77 -45.43
CA THR A 13 -53.02 -35.34 -46.66
C THR A 13 -51.55 -35.66 -46.33
N LEU A 14 -51.22 -36.91 -46.01
CA LEU A 14 -50.65 -37.96 -46.88
C LEU A 14 -49.33 -37.56 -47.55
N ARG A 15 -48.19 -37.95 -46.92
CA ARG A 15 -47.26 -39.03 -47.34
C ARG A 15 -46.44 -38.74 -48.61
N LEU A 16 -45.11 -38.76 -48.46
CA LEU A 16 -44.26 -39.83 -49.02
C LEU A 16 -42.83 -39.70 -48.45
N ARG A 17 -42.38 -40.72 -47.69
CA ARG A 17 -40.96 -41.09 -47.63
C ARG A 17 -40.71 -42.04 -48.80
N PRO A 18 -39.49 -42.12 -49.37
CA PRO A 18 -38.59 -43.15 -48.84
C PRO A 18 -37.07 -42.85 -49.00
N LEU A 19 -36.27 -43.71 -48.36
CA LEU A 19 -34.84 -43.99 -48.59
C LEU A 19 -33.84 -42.96 -48.05
N LEU A 20 -33.28 -43.18 -46.86
CA LEU A 20 -32.13 -44.08 -46.61
C LEU A 20 -30.91 -43.72 -47.49
N ARG A 21 -30.09 -42.79 -47.01
CA ARG A 21 -28.64 -42.79 -47.26
C ARG A 21 -27.93 -42.49 -45.96
N CYS A 22 -27.33 -43.54 -45.41
CA CYS A 22 -26.23 -43.45 -44.46
C CYS A 22 -25.13 -42.58 -45.08
N ALA A 23 -24.84 -41.43 -44.48
CA ALA A 23 -23.54 -40.79 -44.59
C ALA A 23 -23.24 -40.18 -43.23
N LEU A 24 -22.40 -40.91 -42.52
CA LEU A 24 -21.69 -40.57 -41.31
C LEU A 24 -21.02 -39.19 -41.45
N ALA A 25 -21.47 -38.20 -40.69
CA ALA A 25 -20.70 -37.01 -40.38
C ALA A 25 -20.82 -36.79 -38.87
N ILE A 26 -20.04 -37.56 -38.12
CA ILE A 26 -19.73 -37.23 -36.72
C ILE A 26 -18.91 -35.93 -36.80
N LEU A 27 -19.57 -34.78 -36.66
CA LEU A 27 -18.87 -33.57 -36.25
C LEU A 27 -18.39 -33.82 -34.82
N LEU A 28 -17.14 -34.25 -34.69
CA LEU A 28 -16.36 -34.07 -33.47
C LEU A 28 -16.22 -32.55 -33.30
N ALA A 29 -17.17 -31.93 -32.60
CA ALA A 29 -16.93 -30.65 -31.98
C ALA A 29 -15.89 -30.89 -30.90
N ALA A 30 -14.61 -30.81 -31.27
CA ALA A 30 -13.54 -30.58 -30.31
C ALA A 30 -13.78 -29.18 -29.74
N SER A 31 -14.68 -29.11 -28.76
CA SER A 31 -14.76 -27.99 -27.84
C SER A 31 -13.45 -28.00 -27.07
N GLY A 32 -12.42 -27.40 -27.67
CA GLY A 32 -11.23 -27.02 -26.94
C GLY A 32 -11.71 -26.09 -25.83
N LEU A 33 -11.77 -26.62 -24.60
CA LEU A 33 -11.67 -25.76 -23.44
C LEU A 33 -10.29 -25.11 -23.53
N VAL A 34 -10.23 -23.97 -24.22
CA VAL A 34 -9.22 -22.98 -23.91
C VAL A 34 -9.59 -22.57 -22.49
N ALA A 35 -8.89 -23.14 -21.51
CA ALA A 35 -8.86 -22.56 -20.19
C ALA A 35 -8.38 -21.13 -20.41
N ALA A 36 -9.32 -20.18 -20.40
CA ALA A 36 -8.96 -18.78 -20.22
C ALA A 36 -8.33 -18.74 -18.82
N SER A 37 -7.01 -18.83 -18.75
CA SER A 37 -6.29 -18.34 -17.61
C SER A 37 -6.73 -16.88 -17.50
N SER A 38 -7.57 -16.57 -16.52
CA SER A 38 -7.74 -15.19 -16.09
C SER A 38 -6.33 -14.61 -15.99
N PRO A 39 -6.05 -13.42 -16.57
CA PRO A 39 -4.78 -12.77 -16.29
C PRO A 39 -4.64 -12.78 -14.77
N ALA A 40 -3.58 -13.41 -14.27
CA ALA A 40 -3.27 -13.33 -12.85
C ALA A 40 -3.35 -11.84 -12.53
N ALA A 41 -4.21 -11.47 -11.57
CA ALA A 41 -4.23 -10.09 -11.10
C ALA A 41 -2.78 -9.74 -10.79
N ALA A 42 -2.24 -8.72 -11.46
CA ALA A 42 -0.90 -8.24 -11.16
C ALA A 42 -0.96 -7.80 -9.70
N VAL A 43 -0.43 -8.63 -8.82
CA VAL A 43 -0.19 -8.23 -7.43
C VAL A 43 0.95 -7.25 -7.55
N ALA A 44 0.68 -5.98 -7.27
CA ALA A 44 1.74 -4.98 -7.15
C ALA A 44 2.72 -5.52 -6.09
N ALA A 45 3.95 -5.75 -6.51
CA ALA A 45 4.99 -6.13 -5.58
C ALA A 45 5.58 -4.85 -5.03
N ASP A 46 5.20 -4.50 -3.81
CA ASP A 46 5.72 -3.32 -3.15
C ASP A 46 7.09 -3.67 -2.57
N PRO A 47 8.19 -3.10 -3.10
CA PRO A 47 9.51 -3.35 -2.55
C PRO A 47 9.53 -2.90 -1.10
N HIS A 48 9.96 -3.77 -0.19
CA HIS A 48 10.10 -3.42 1.20
C HIS A 48 11.44 -3.85 1.79
N TYR A 49 11.82 -3.19 2.88
CA TYR A 49 13.01 -3.52 3.64
C TYR A 49 12.76 -3.36 5.12
N ASN A 50 13.09 -4.39 5.88
CA ASN A 50 12.84 -4.44 7.31
C ASN A 50 14.11 -4.09 8.10
N TRP A 51 13.93 -3.38 9.20
CA TRP A 51 14.99 -3.00 10.13
C TRP A 51 14.76 -3.73 11.44
N HIS A 52 15.82 -4.31 12.00
CA HIS A 52 15.84 -4.64 13.41
C HIS A 52 15.95 -3.34 14.20
N SER A 53 15.00 -3.09 15.10
CA SER A 53 15.23 -2.10 16.14
C SER A 53 16.20 -2.69 17.17
N THR A 54 17.11 -1.87 17.69
CA THR A 54 17.97 -2.26 18.81
C THR A 54 17.35 -1.88 20.16
N ALA A 55 16.24 -1.15 20.16
CA ALA A 55 15.57 -0.69 21.37
C ALA A 55 14.06 -0.86 21.23
N ALA A 56 13.46 -1.53 22.21
CA ALA A 56 12.03 -1.45 22.46
C ALA A 56 11.70 -0.07 23.04
N ASP A 57 10.44 0.34 22.86
CA ASP A 57 9.83 1.50 23.49
C ASP A 57 10.48 2.84 23.13
N MET A 58 10.88 3.01 21.87
CA MET A 58 11.45 4.28 21.42
C MET A 58 10.40 5.40 21.45
N TYR A 59 10.77 6.58 21.95
CA TYR A 59 9.88 7.75 22.01
C TYR A 59 9.96 8.60 20.73
N ASN A 60 10.94 8.36 19.87
CA ASN A 60 11.00 8.90 18.52
C ASN A 60 11.76 7.96 17.60
N VAL A 61 11.57 8.15 16.29
CA VAL A 61 12.41 7.58 15.25
C VAL A 61 12.61 8.61 14.14
N ASP A 62 13.86 8.79 13.74
CA ASP A 62 14.26 9.60 12.59
C ASP A 62 14.80 8.72 11.47
N GLN A 63 14.55 9.07 10.21
CA GLN A 63 15.16 8.40 9.07
C GLN A 63 15.32 9.34 7.87
N THR A 64 16.48 9.31 7.23
CA THR A 64 16.67 10.07 5.99
C THR A 64 16.04 9.36 4.81
N ILE A 65 15.45 10.12 3.88
CA ILE A 65 14.92 9.62 2.61
C ILE A 65 15.36 10.51 1.46
N ARG A 66 15.77 9.91 0.34
CA ARG A 66 16.02 10.60 -0.92
C ARG A 66 15.36 9.84 -2.06
N ILE A 67 14.26 10.38 -2.58
CA ILE A 67 13.58 9.84 -3.77
C ILE A 67 14.43 10.15 -4.99
N THR A 68 14.77 9.13 -5.78
CA THR A 68 15.64 9.23 -6.97
C THR A 68 14.88 9.02 -8.29
N ALA A 69 13.73 8.33 -8.23
CA ALA A 69 12.79 8.20 -9.33
C ALA A 69 11.38 8.05 -8.77
N THR A 70 10.37 8.50 -9.50
CA THR A 70 8.97 8.42 -9.08
C THR A 70 8.06 8.38 -10.29
N ALA A 71 6.86 7.88 -10.07
CA ALA A 71 5.71 8.04 -10.94
C ALA A 71 4.53 8.56 -10.11
N THR A 72 3.46 8.96 -10.77
CA THR A 72 2.24 9.36 -10.07
C THR A 72 1.67 8.21 -9.26
N ASP A 73 1.01 8.53 -8.16
CA ASP A 73 0.36 7.59 -7.23
C ASP A 73 1.35 6.63 -6.56
N ARG A 74 2.46 7.19 -6.06
CA ARG A 74 3.52 6.48 -5.33
C ARG A 74 3.61 6.96 -3.90
N PHE A 75 3.74 6.03 -2.96
CA PHE A 75 4.02 6.34 -1.56
C PHE A 75 5.35 5.74 -1.14
N PHE A 76 6.28 6.58 -0.71
CA PHE A 76 7.56 6.18 -0.16
C PHE A 76 7.49 6.28 1.36
N ALA A 77 7.28 5.14 2.00
CA ALA A 77 6.88 5.07 3.39
C ALA A 77 7.99 4.56 4.30
N HIS A 78 8.04 5.15 5.49
CA HIS A 78 8.70 4.61 6.67
C HIS A 78 7.61 4.16 7.64
N GLN A 79 7.50 2.84 7.79
CA GLN A 79 6.59 2.19 8.71
C GLN A 79 7.30 1.88 10.02
N ILE A 80 6.59 2.12 11.12
CA ILE A 80 7.04 1.84 12.47
C ILE A 80 5.91 1.12 13.23
N ALA A 81 6.22 0.02 13.93
CA ALA A 81 5.22 -0.60 14.82
C ALA A 81 5.28 -0.01 16.23
N GLN A 82 4.11 0.10 16.83
CA GLN A 82 3.91 0.48 18.21
C GLN A 82 3.81 -0.76 19.10
N SER A 83 4.61 -0.79 20.16
CA SER A 83 4.50 -1.78 21.23
C SER A 83 3.18 -1.63 22.00
N GLY A 84 2.76 -2.70 22.67
CA GLY A 84 1.54 -2.72 23.50
C GLY A 84 0.27 -2.95 22.69
N THR A 85 0.01 -2.14 21.65
CA THR A 85 -1.17 -2.27 20.78
C THR A 85 -0.91 -3.04 19.49
N GLY A 86 0.35 -3.10 19.04
CA GLY A 86 0.69 -3.62 17.71
C GLY A 86 0.24 -2.70 16.56
N ALA A 87 -0.23 -1.48 16.87
CA ALA A 87 -0.63 -0.52 15.85
C ALA A 87 0.56 -0.13 14.97
N ALA A 88 0.31 0.05 13.68
CA ALA A 88 1.32 0.52 12.74
C ALA A 88 1.18 2.03 12.52
N LEU A 89 2.33 2.71 12.51
CA LEU A 89 2.47 4.12 12.20
C LEU A 89 3.23 4.23 10.89
N TYR A 90 2.79 5.07 9.97
CA TYR A 90 3.50 5.34 8.71
C TYR A 90 3.77 6.83 8.59
N VAL A 91 5.01 7.22 8.29
CA VAL A 91 5.36 8.57 7.85
C VAL A 91 6.05 8.46 6.50
N GLY A 92 5.76 9.36 5.57
CA GLY A 92 6.39 9.28 4.26
C GLY A 92 6.00 10.37 3.29
N LEU A 93 6.46 10.21 2.05
CA LEU A 93 6.26 11.17 0.97
C LEU A 93 5.44 10.53 -0.14
N GLN A 94 4.39 11.21 -0.60
CA GLN A 94 3.56 10.77 -1.73
C GLN A 94 3.79 11.62 -2.97
N ASP A 95 3.79 10.98 -4.14
CA ASP A 95 3.56 11.56 -5.45
C ASP A 95 2.13 11.21 -5.88
N ASN A 96 1.27 12.19 -6.12
CA ASN A 96 -0.14 11.99 -6.45
C ASN A 96 -0.41 12.39 -7.90
N ALA A 97 -1.24 11.65 -8.62
CA ALA A 97 -1.65 12.05 -9.98
C ALA A 97 -2.33 13.43 -10.04
N ASN A 98 -2.95 13.86 -8.94
CA ASN A 98 -3.67 15.13 -8.85
C ASN A 98 -3.01 16.08 -7.86
N ALA A 99 -3.10 17.38 -8.17
CA ALA A 99 -2.68 18.42 -7.26
C ALA A 99 -3.45 18.34 -5.93
N PRO A 100 -2.79 18.61 -4.79
CA PRO A 100 -1.34 18.82 -4.64
C PRO A 100 -0.57 17.51 -4.85
N GLN A 101 0.45 17.56 -5.73
CA GLN A 101 1.14 16.36 -6.20
C GLN A 101 2.04 15.75 -5.10
N HIS A 102 2.88 16.57 -4.48
CA HIS A 102 3.90 16.12 -3.53
C HIS A 102 3.48 16.39 -2.08
N ARG A 103 3.16 15.33 -1.34
CA ARG A 103 2.61 15.42 0.03
C ARG A 103 3.49 14.73 1.05
N LEU A 104 3.47 15.24 2.27
CA LEU A 104 3.83 14.53 3.49
C LEU A 104 2.58 13.84 4.03
N VAL A 105 2.71 12.56 4.38
CA VAL A 105 1.63 11.78 5.01
C VAL A 105 2.12 11.19 6.33
N PHE A 106 1.26 11.26 7.33
CA PHE A 106 1.43 10.58 8.61
C PHE A 106 0.14 9.85 8.99
N SER A 107 0.20 8.55 9.20
CA SER A 107 -0.96 7.71 9.52
C SER A 107 -0.69 6.84 10.73
N VAL A 108 -1.73 6.57 11.53
CA VAL A 108 -1.67 5.65 12.67
C VAL A 108 -2.91 4.76 12.65
N TRP A 109 -2.69 3.46 12.63
CA TRP A 109 -3.74 2.45 12.74
C TRP A 109 -4.32 2.38 14.15
N ASN A 110 -5.59 2.02 14.24
CA ASN A 110 -6.35 1.94 15.49
C ASN A 110 -6.30 3.23 16.32
N ALA A 111 -6.02 4.38 15.69
CA ALA A 111 -5.99 5.66 16.34
C ALA A 111 -7.40 6.15 16.70
N VAL A 112 -7.49 6.91 17.79
CA VAL A 112 -8.75 7.43 18.33
C VAL A 112 -8.98 8.90 18.02
N GLY A 113 -7.96 9.61 17.51
CA GLY A 113 -8.09 11.01 17.14
C GLY A 113 -6.87 11.54 16.38
N GLY A 114 -7.08 12.56 15.55
CA GLY A 114 -6.03 13.27 14.84
C GLY A 114 -6.28 14.78 14.85
N THR A 115 -5.22 15.57 14.98
CA THR A 115 -5.23 17.04 14.96
C THR A 115 -4.23 17.53 13.92
N ALA A 116 -4.72 18.27 12.93
CA ALA A 116 -3.88 18.80 11.86
C ALA A 116 -2.95 19.91 12.37
N SER A 117 -1.71 19.90 11.90
CA SER A 117 -0.84 21.07 12.01
C SER A 117 -1.28 22.15 11.01
N ALA A 118 -0.78 23.38 11.19
CA ALA A 118 -1.10 24.48 10.28
C ALA A 118 -0.71 24.13 8.83
N GLY A 119 -1.67 24.30 7.90
CA GLY A 119 -1.49 23.97 6.48
C GLY A 119 -1.64 22.47 6.15
N ALA A 120 -2.10 21.66 7.10
CA ALA A 120 -2.38 20.24 6.90
C ALA A 120 -3.87 19.93 7.12
N SER A 121 -4.26 18.69 6.84
CA SER A 121 -5.60 18.16 7.12
C SER A 121 -5.48 16.79 7.77
N CYS A 122 -6.38 16.44 8.69
CA CYS A 122 -6.46 15.09 9.24
C CYS A 122 -7.87 14.55 9.17
N HIS A 123 -8.00 13.26 8.91
CA HIS A 123 -9.28 12.56 8.85
C HIS A 123 -9.11 11.09 9.23
N ALA A 124 -10.22 10.46 9.62
CA ALA A 124 -10.25 9.03 9.86
C ALA A 124 -10.26 8.24 8.54
N PHE A 125 -9.74 7.02 8.57
CA PHE A 125 -9.89 6.02 7.50
C PHE A 125 -10.53 4.74 8.06
N ASP A 126 -11.23 3.98 7.22
CA ASP A 126 -11.97 2.76 7.60
C ASP A 126 -11.99 1.63 6.55
N SER A 127 -11.32 1.79 5.39
CA SER A 127 -11.47 0.88 4.24
C SER A 127 -10.70 -0.44 4.36
N GLU A 128 -9.49 -0.42 4.91
CA GLU A 128 -8.61 -1.60 5.06
C GLU A 128 -8.43 -1.98 6.55
N GLY A 129 -9.27 -1.36 7.38
CA GLY A 129 -9.22 -1.26 8.83
C GLY A 129 -9.27 0.21 9.21
N SER A 130 -9.12 0.53 10.49
CA SER A 130 -9.43 1.87 10.99
C SER A 130 -8.23 2.61 11.56
N GLY A 131 -8.28 3.94 11.49
CA GLY A 131 -7.27 4.80 12.09
C GLY A 131 -7.45 6.24 11.67
N TRP A 132 -6.36 7.00 11.77
CA TRP A 132 -6.30 8.40 11.38
C TRP A 132 -5.11 8.65 10.47
N THR A 133 -5.28 9.58 9.54
CA THR A 133 -4.22 10.10 8.69
C THR A 133 -4.21 11.61 8.73
N CYS A 134 -3.01 12.19 8.66
CA CYS A 134 -2.73 13.59 8.53
C CYS A 134 -1.88 13.81 7.28
N VAL A 135 -2.29 14.77 6.45
CA VAL A 135 -1.70 15.03 5.14
C VAL A 135 -1.38 16.50 5.01
N ARG A 136 -0.18 16.80 4.52
CA ARG A 136 0.30 18.15 4.25
C ARG A 136 0.88 18.26 2.86
N ASP A 137 0.58 19.35 2.19
CA ASP A 137 1.27 19.72 0.96
C ASP A 137 2.69 20.12 1.31
N PHE A 138 3.66 19.41 0.73
CA PHE A 138 5.06 19.59 1.08
C PHE A 138 5.92 20.03 -0.11
N GLY A 139 5.56 19.65 -1.34
CA GLY A 139 6.29 20.10 -2.52
C GLY A 139 7.72 19.55 -2.58
N TRP A 140 7.96 18.33 -2.06
CA TRP A 140 9.28 17.70 -2.08
C TRP A 140 9.85 17.59 -3.50
N GLN A 141 11.18 17.45 -3.60
CA GLN A 141 11.91 17.43 -4.86
C GLN A 141 12.71 16.13 -5.01
N ILE A 142 12.70 15.56 -6.22
CA ILE A 142 13.55 14.42 -6.57
C ILE A 142 15.02 14.80 -6.34
N GLY A 143 15.78 13.87 -5.74
CA GLY A 143 17.21 14.04 -5.46
C GLY A 143 17.52 14.78 -4.17
N THR A 144 16.55 15.41 -3.51
CA THR A 144 16.73 16.04 -2.20
C THR A 144 16.65 15.00 -1.08
N THR A 145 17.59 15.05 -0.15
CA THR A 145 17.52 14.24 1.08
C THR A 145 16.73 14.99 2.14
N TYR A 146 15.65 14.37 2.60
CA TYR A 146 14.83 14.83 3.72
C TYR A 146 15.04 13.94 4.93
N THR A 147 14.61 14.38 6.12
CA THR A 147 14.53 13.52 7.31
C THR A 147 13.08 13.36 7.72
N LEU A 148 12.57 12.14 7.72
CA LEU A 148 11.27 11.80 8.30
C LEU A 148 11.42 11.61 9.80
N ARG A 149 10.41 12.02 10.57
CA ARG A 149 10.38 11.86 12.02
C ARG A 149 8.98 11.46 12.49
N VAL A 150 8.96 10.52 13.41
CA VAL A 150 7.82 10.28 14.31
C VAL A 150 8.27 10.55 15.74
N TRP A 151 7.49 11.35 16.47
CA TRP A 151 7.84 11.82 17.82
C TRP A 151 6.68 11.69 18.80
N GLN A 152 6.92 11.13 19.98
CA GLN A 152 5.94 11.11 21.07
C GLN A 152 5.81 12.49 21.72
N THR A 153 4.65 13.13 21.59
CA THR A 153 4.40 14.44 22.21
C THR A 153 3.68 14.35 23.55
N ALA A 154 2.90 13.28 23.78
CA ALA A 154 2.22 13.03 25.04
C ALA A 154 1.96 11.54 25.25
N LYS A 155 1.89 11.11 26.52
CA LYS A 155 1.39 9.79 26.93
C LYS A 155 0.41 9.96 28.09
N SER A 156 -0.80 9.44 27.91
CA SER A 156 -1.87 9.49 28.90
C SER A 156 -1.76 8.35 29.91
N ALA A 157 -2.47 8.47 31.04
CA ALA A 157 -2.49 7.45 32.09
C ALA A 157 -3.12 6.11 31.65
N ASP A 158 -4.01 6.13 30.66
CA ASP A 158 -4.60 4.93 30.06
C ASP A 158 -3.67 4.25 29.02
N GLY A 159 -2.47 4.81 28.81
CA GLY A 159 -1.51 4.32 27.82
C GLY A 159 -1.79 4.77 26.40
N SER A 160 -2.75 5.67 26.14
CA SER A 160 -2.81 6.32 24.82
C SER A 160 -1.58 7.21 24.61
N VAL A 161 -1.04 7.21 23.40
CA VAL A 161 0.15 7.98 23.04
C VAL A 161 -0.18 8.92 21.89
N THR A 162 0.16 10.19 22.02
CA THR A 162 0.07 11.16 20.93
C THR A 162 1.40 11.22 20.19
N TRP A 163 1.34 10.93 18.90
CA TRP A 163 2.47 10.91 17.98
C TRP A 163 2.38 12.08 17.01
N LEU A 164 3.51 12.69 16.70
CA LEU A 164 3.67 13.75 15.73
C LEU A 164 4.49 13.24 14.54
N GLY A 165 3.95 13.41 13.32
CA GLY A 165 4.66 13.09 12.08
C GLY A 165 5.19 14.35 11.40
N GLU A 166 6.48 14.35 11.06
CA GLU A 166 7.19 15.51 10.51
C GLU A 166 8.19 15.13 9.43
N VAL A 167 8.56 16.12 8.62
CA VAL A 167 9.69 16.04 7.68
C VAL A 167 10.58 17.27 7.81
N TYR A 168 11.89 17.06 7.92
CA TYR A 168 12.87 18.14 7.88
C TYR A 168 13.18 18.51 6.43
N ASP A 169 12.97 19.77 6.09
CA ASP A 169 13.31 20.32 4.79
C ASP A 169 14.64 21.09 4.85
N PRO A 170 15.69 20.63 4.16
CA PRO A 170 16.97 21.32 4.15
C PRO A 170 16.90 22.69 3.44
N ALA A 171 15.97 22.90 2.50
CA ALA A 171 15.86 24.16 1.76
C ALA A 171 15.40 25.31 2.66
N THR A 172 14.50 25.01 3.61
CA THR A 172 14.00 25.98 4.60
C THR A 172 14.67 25.83 5.98
N SER A 173 15.49 24.79 6.16
CA SER A 173 16.12 24.44 7.44
C SER A 173 15.12 24.28 8.59
N SER A 174 13.94 23.69 8.30
CA SER A 174 12.85 23.62 9.26
C SER A 174 12.03 22.33 9.15
N TRP A 175 11.41 21.94 10.27
CA TRP A 175 10.47 20.82 10.32
C TRP A 175 9.09 21.24 9.80
N GLN A 176 8.57 20.50 8.83
CA GLN A 176 7.20 20.59 8.35
C GLN A 176 6.37 19.48 8.99
N GLN A 177 5.27 19.86 9.64
CA GLN A 177 4.44 18.94 10.41
C GLN A 177 3.19 18.54 9.63
N ALA A 178 2.88 17.25 9.57
CA ALA A 178 1.59 16.76 9.07
C ALA A 178 0.49 16.93 10.13
N GLY A 179 0.77 16.54 11.37
CA GLY A 179 -0.20 16.61 12.45
C GLY A 179 0.12 15.62 13.56
N GLN A 180 -0.72 15.68 14.59
CA GLN A 180 -0.65 14.80 15.75
C GLN A 180 -1.77 13.76 15.70
N ILE A 181 -1.45 12.51 15.99
CA ILE A 181 -2.41 11.40 16.01
C ILE A 181 -2.26 10.63 17.31
N THR A 182 -3.39 10.41 17.99
CA THR A 182 -3.43 9.71 19.28
C THR A 182 -3.83 8.24 19.08
N SER A 183 -2.97 7.33 19.52
CA SER A 183 -3.24 5.88 19.50
C SER A 183 -4.35 5.49 20.48
N ALA A 184 -4.92 4.30 20.30
CA ALA A 184 -5.76 3.69 21.32
C ALA A 184 -5.00 3.50 22.67
N PRO A 185 -5.72 3.30 23.79
CA PRO A 185 -5.14 2.96 25.10
C PRO A 185 -4.28 1.69 25.06
N GLY A 186 -3.41 1.53 26.06
CA GLY A 186 -2.51 0.37 26.19
C GLY A 186 -1.30 0.38 25.25
N ALA A 187 -0.97 1.54 24.70
CA ALA A 187 0.11 1.73 23.78
C ALA A 187 1.42 2.11 24.49
N ASP A 188 2.52 1.55 23.99
CA ASP A 188 3.86 1.84 24.44
C ASP A 188 4.66 2.52 23.33
N GLY A 189 5.99 2.52 23.45
CA GLY A 189 6.85 3.17 22.47
C GLY A 189 6.97 2.35 21.19
N LEU A 190 7.91 2.75 20.34
CA LEU A 190 8.11 2.18 19.01
C LEU A 190 9.11 1.01 19.06
N SER A 191 8.92 -0.03 18.25
CA SER A 191 9.73 -1.26 18.34
C SER A 191 10.11 -1.94 17.03
N TYR A 192 9.42 -1.73 15.92
CA TYR A 192 9.78 -2.29 14.62
C TYR A 192 9.83 -1.18 13.59
N SER A 193 10.68 -1.32 12.57
CA SER A 193 10.72 -0.38 11.47
C SER A 193 10.87 -1.10 10.13
N SER A 194 10.17 -0.63 9.10
CA SER A 194 10.34 -1.04 7.72
C SER A 194 10.16 0.13 6.77
N ASN A 195 10.69 -0.01 5.57
CA ASN A 195 10.42 0.91 4.47
C ASN A 195 9.73 0.17 3.34
N TRP A 196 8.91 0.87 2.58
CA TRP A 196 8.35 0.33 1.35
C TRP A 196 7.99 1.42 0.35
N ILE A 197 7.87 1.02 -0.92
CA ILE A 197 7.32 1.85 -1.99
C ILE A 197 6.03 1.19 -2.46
N GLU A 198 4.92 1.91 -2.41
CA GLU A 198 3.62 1.40 -2.84
C GLU A 198 3.10 2.19 -4.04
N SER A 199 2.48 1.46 -4.97
CA SER A 199 1.59 2.03 -5.98
C SER A 199 0.15 2.00 -5.45
N PHE A 200 -0.41 3.16 -5.12
CA PHE A 200 -1.82 3.26 -4.71
C PHE A 200 -2.76 3.60 -5.87
N ALA A 201 -2.25 3.57 -7.11
CA ALA A 201 -3.07 3.61 -8.31
C ALA A 201 -3.91 2.33 -8.42
N ARG A 202 -5.03 2.39 -9.17
CA ARG A 202 -5.71 1.16 -9.59
C ARG A 202 -4.72 0.32 -10.42
N PRO A 203 -4.59 -0.99 -10.19
CA PRO A 203 -3.72 -1.83 -11.01
C PRO A 203 -4.17 -1.75 -12.47
N THR A 204 -3.32 -1.23 -13.36
CA THR A 204 -3.66 -1.08 -14.78
C THR A 204 -2.79 -1.91 -15.72
N GLY A 205 -1.78 -2.64 -15.22
CA GLY A 205 -0.78 -3.29 -16.07
C GLY A 205 -0.20 -4.60 -15.52
N SER A 206 0.76 -5.14 -16.26
CA SER A 206 1.67 -6.19 -15.79
C SER A 206 2.94 -5.57 -15.21
N CYS A 207 3.73 -6.36 -14.51
CA CYS A 207 5.02 -5.98 -13.91
C CYS A 207 5.96 -5.28 -14.91
N ASP A 208 5.91 -5.67 -16.18
CA ASP A 208 6.71 -5.08 -17.27
C ASP A 208 6.37 -3.62 -17.57
N THR A 209 5.20 -3.16 -17.11
CA THR A 209 4.63 -1.85 -17.43
C THR A 209 4.48 -0.96 -16.20
N GLU A 210 4.86 -1.44 -15.01
CA GLU A 210 4.84 -0.60 -13.81
C GLU A 210 5.87 0.53 -13.95
N PRO A 211 5.44 1.80 -13.80
CA PRO A 211 6.36 2.92 -13.81
C PRO A 211 7.39 2.81 -12.68
N ALA A 212 8.65 3.06 -13.05
CA ALA A 212 9.77 2.98 -12.12
C ALA A 212 9.62 3.97 -10.95
N ALA A 213 9.85 3.49 -9.73
CA ALA A 213 9.94 4.32 -8.53
C ALA A 213 11.14 3.89 -7.70
N ALA A 214 11.91 4.83 -7.17
CA ALA A 214 13.10 4.50 -6.40
C ALA A 214 13.40 5.53 -5.31
N ALA A 215 13.87 5.05 -4.16
CA ALA A 215 14.32 5.88 -3.07
C ALA A 215 15.47 5.25 -2.30
N VAL A 216 16.35 6.11 -1.77
CA VAL A 216 17.42 5.74 -0.84
C VAL A 216 16.98 6.12 0.57
N PHE A 217 16.84 5.12 1.43
CA PHE A 217 16.54 5.28 2.85
C PHE A 217 17.82 5.14 3.67
N GLY A 218 18.00 6.02 4.65
CA GLY A 218 19.02 5.84 5.69
C GLY A 218 18.59 4.80 6.72
N TYR A 219 19.51 4.40 7.58
CA TYR A 219 19.15 3.60 8.75
C TYR A 219 18.25 4.44 9.68
N PRO A 220 17.15 3.90 10.18
CA PRO A 220 16.34 4.60 11.17
C PRO A 220 17.15 4.72 12.46
N VAL A 221 16.95 5.80 13.21
CA VAL A 221 17.60 6.02 14.50
C VAL A 221 16.56 6.50 15.50
N GLY A 222 16.36 5.73 16.55
CA GLY A 222 15.44 6.08 17.63
C GLY A 222 16.13 6.75 18.82
N ASN A 223 15.30 7.24 19.74
CA ASN A 223 15.71 7.83 21.02
C ASN A 223 16.78 8.92 20.85
N ASP A 224 16.47 9.89 20.00
CA ASP A 224 17.31 11.08 19.73
C ASP A 224 18.76 10.72 19.38
N GLY A 225 18.93 9.68 18.56
CA GLY A 225 20.25 9.23 18.12
C GLY A 225 20.83 8.04 18.88
N SER A 226 20.25 7.66 20.02
CA SER A 226 20.86 6.65 20.91
C SER A 226 20.55 5.20 20.53
N ALA A 227 19.56 4.96 19.66
CA ALA A 227 19.12 3.63 19.25
C ALA A 227 19.19 3.46 17.71
N PRO A 228 20.37 3.21 17.13
CA PRO A 228 20.51 2.99 15.69
C PRO A 228 19.86 1.68 15.26
N GLY A 229 19.04 1.73 14.23
CA GLY A 229 18.52 0.53 13.57
C GLY A 229 19.65 -0.28 12.94
N THR A 230 19.42 -1.58 12.84
CA THR A 230 20.31 -2.51 12.14
C THR A 230 19.56 -3.24 11.03
N PRO A 231 20.23 -3.67 9.96
CA PRO A 231 19.62 -4.48 8.90
C PRO A 231 18.85 -5.69 9.46
N ASN A 232 17.63 -5.91 8.97
CA ASN A 232 17.01 -7.23 9.01
C ASN A 232 16.85 -7.68 7.56
N TYR A 233 17.49 -8.79 7.19
CA TYR A 233 17.35 -9.30 5.83
C TYR A 233 15.95 -9.90 5.65
N GLY A 234 15.02 -9.06 5.18
CA GLY A 234 13.72 -9.41 4.66
C GLY A 234 13.40 -8.39 3.57
N ALA A 235 13.68 -8.77 2.33
CA ALA A 235 13.34 -8.01 1.14
C ALA A 235 12.56 -8.96 0.24
N ASP A 236 11.26 -8.78 0.17
CA ASP A 236 10.42 -9.48 -0.78
C ASP A 236 9.52 -8.48 -1.52
N GLY A 237 9.50 -8.68 -2.82
CA GLY A 237 8.69 -7.96 -3.78
C GLY A 237 8.77 -8.77 -5.05
N THR A 238 7.84 -9.70 -5.23
CA THR A 238 7.75 -10.51 -6.45
C THR A 238 6.56 -10.05 -7.27
N CYS A 239 6.83 -9.39 -8.40
CA CYS A 239 5.80 -9.14 -9.39
C CYS A 239 6.00 -10.16 -10.52
N GLY A 240 5.25 -11.28 -10.47
CA GLY A 240 5.48 -12.40 -11.39
C GLY A 240 6.90 -12.96 -11.28
N ASP A 241 7.56 -13.20 -12.42
CA ASP A 241 8.97 -13.64 -12.50
C ASP A 241 9.97 -12.46 -12.38
N HIS A 242 9.48 -11.22 -12.23
CA HIS A 242 10.30 -10.03 -12.06
C HIS A 242 10.46 -9.72 -10.57
N HIS A 243 11.70 -9.84 -10.10
CA HIS A 243 12.12 -9.21 -8.86
C HIS A 243 12.29 -7.70 -9.15
N SER A 244 11.28 -6.89 -8.88
CA SER A 244 11.40 -5.42 -9.01
C SER A 244 12.41 -4.85 -8.00
N THR A 245 12.76 -5.61 -6.96
CA THR A 245 13.64 -5.18 -5.88
C THR A 245 15.13 -5.40 -6.20
N GLU A 246 15.84 -4.33 -6.57
CA GLU A 246 17.25 -4.21 -6.14
C GLU A 246 17.26 -3.58 -4.74
N VAL A 247 17.42 -4.42 -3.72
CA VAL A 247 17.75 -3.96 -2.37
C VAL A 247 19.26 -3.92 -2.23
N LEU A 248 19.85 -2.75 -2.45
CA LEU A 248 21.27 -2.53 -2.22
C LEU A 248 21.47 -1.92 -0.82
N ASP A 249 21.81 -2.76 0.16
CA ASP A 249 22.45 -2.29 1.38
C ASP A 249 23.93 -2.04 1.07
N THR A 250 24.30 -0.78 0.94
CA THR A 250 25.66 -0.39 0.56
C THR A 250 26.67 -0.58 1.71
N GLN A 251 26.24 -1.06 2.88
CA GLN A 251 26.99 -1.01 4.15
C GLN A 251 27.38 0.41 4.58
N ALA A 252 27.02 1.43 3.79
CA ALA A 252 27.16 2.86 4.10
C ALA A 252 25.93 3.41 4.84
N ARG A 253 25.21 2.53 5.55
CA ARG A 253 24.00 2.84 6.32
C ARG A 253 22.84 3.38 5.49
N THR A 254 22.69 2.86 4.27
CA THR A 254 21.56 3.18 3.39
C THR A 254 21.07 1.94 2.66
N VAL A 255 19.79 1.94 2.32
CA VAL A 255 19.13 0.94 1.48
C VAL A 255 18.46 1.65 0.32
N THR A 256 18.73 1.18 -0.91
CA THR A 256 17.99 1.60 -2.09
C THR A 256 16.84 0.63 -2.30
N LEU A 257 15.63 1.16 -2.48
CA LEU A 257 14.46 0.41 -2.95
C LEU A 257 14.13 0.88 -4.35
N THR A 258 13.87 -0.06 -5.25
CA THR A 258 13.39 0.18 -6.61
C THR A 258 12.13 -0.66 -6.81
N GLN A 259 11.13 -0.07 -7.46
CA GLN A 259 9.92 -0.70 -7.97
C GLN A 259 9.90 -0.57 -9.48
#